data_AF-A0A9D6I0D2-F1
#
_entry.id   AF-A0A9D6I0D2-F1
#
_cell.length_a   1.000
_cell.length_b   1.000
_cell.length_c   1.000
_cell.angle_alpha   90.00
_cell.angle_beta   90.00
_cell.angle_gamma   90.00
#
_symmetry.space_group_name_H-M   'P 1'
#
loop_
_entity.id
_entity.type
_entity.pdbx_description
1 polymer ?
#
loop_
_entity_poly.entity_id
_entity_poly.type
_entity_poly.pdbx_seq_one_letter_code
_entity_poly.pdbx_strand_id
1 'polypeptide(L)'
;MKEPLITCLLLAVLILPAFAQEPPPPAPPPDLAARESKDHRPPRPPGPPPGQFQPPSPEDEAKFLEKLKSEEPERYEELQKLRTQEPERFKEIIGRAVQDARFLEHLKSQNPKLYEHIKKERDLEHKSMTLARSYRQSQEPKKKEQLRKDIMEIVNELFDLRQKGMEMRMRDMKEELNKMEERIQKRKKNKEAVVDRKIQQMLGSDEGMEW
;
A
#
# COMPACT_ATOMS: atom_id res chain seq x y z
N MET A 1 -66.15 -20.61 -59.51
CA MET A 1 -65.51 -21.03 -60.78
C MET A 1 -64.12 -20.40 -60.84
N LYS A 2 -63.10 -21.27 -60.98
CA LYS A 2 -61.74 -21.03 -61.53
C LYS A 2 -60.74 -20.16 -60.73
N GLU A 3 -59.99 -20.86 -59.87
CA GLU A 3 -58.52 -21.07 -59.87
C GLU A 3 -57.46 -19.93 -59.82
N PRO A 4 -56.24 -20.23 -59.30
CA PRO A 4 -55.43 -19.37 -58.44
C PRO A 4 -54.13 -18.86 -59.08
N LEU A 5 -53.51 -17.84 -58.46
CA LEU A 5 -52.13 -17.43 -58.78
C LEU A 5 -51.19 -17.79 -57.62
N ILE A 6 -50.37 -18.79 -57.93
CA ILE A 6 -49.19 -19.26 -57.23
C ILE A 6 -48.11 -18.18 -57.34
N THR A 7 -47.48 -17.80 -56.23
CA THR A 7 -46.19 -17.11 -56.28
C THR A 7 -45.29 -17.70 -55.21
N CYS A 8 -44.34 -18.49 -55.70
CA CYS A 8 -43.27 -19.14 -54.95
C CYS A 8 -42.44 -18.12 -54.17
N LEU A 9 -42.48 -18.21 -52.84
CA LEU A 9 -41.53 -17.51 -51.99
C LEU A 9 -40.27 -18.38 -51.86
N LEU A 10 -39.21 -17.95 -52.55
CA LEU A 10 -37.87 -18.53 -52.49
C LEU A 10 -37.32 -18.43 -51.06
N LEU A 11 -37.12 -19.59 -50.44
CA LEU A 11 -36.45 -19.75 -49.14
C LEU A 11 -34.93 -19.67 -49.37
N ALA A 12 -34.36 -18.47 -49.21
CA ALA A 12 -32.91 -18.28 -49.24
C ALA A 12 -32.31 -18.77 -47.91
N VAL A 13 -31.66 -19.94 -47.95
CA VAL A 13 -30.86 -20.48 -46.85
C VAL A 13 -29.56 -19.67 -46.77
N LEU A 14 -29.51 -18.74 -45.82
CA LEU A 14 -28.28 -18.05 -45.41
C LEU A 14 -27.42 -19.02 -44.61
N ILE A 15 -26.42 -19.61 -45.26
CA ILE A 15 -25.32 -20.33 -44.60
C ILE A 15 -24.43 -19.27 -43.95
N LEU A 16 -24.56 -19.09 -42.64
CA LEU A 16 -23.62 -18.29 -41.86
C LEU A 16 -22.26 -18.99 -41.87
N PRO A 17 -21.16 -18.32 -42.26
CA PRO A 17 -19.83 -18.87 -42.04
C PRO A 17 -19.63 -19.04 -40.55
N ALA A 18 -19.31 -20.26 -40.13
CA ALA A 18 -18.86 -20.55 -38.78
C ALA A 18 -17.61 -19.70 -38.52
N PHE A 19 -17.79 -18.58 -37.83
CA PHE A 19 -16.69 -17.85 -37.23
C PHE A 19 -15.98 -18.84 -36.32
N ALA A 20 -14.77 -19.23 -36.71
CA ALA A 20 -13.83 -19.89 -35.82
C ALA A 20 -13.62 -18.94 -34.64
N GLN A 21 -14.36 -19.17 -33.56
CA GLN A 21 -14.01 -18.60 -32.26
C GLN A 21 -12.58 -19.06 -31.99
N GLU A 22 -11.64 -18.12 -31.97
CA GLU A 22 -10.34 -18.38 -31.39
C GLU A 22 -10.58 -19.02 -30.01
N PRO A 23 -9.90 -20.14 -29.72
CA PRO A 23 -10.07 -20.79 -28.42
C PRO A 23 -9.81 -19.74 -27.34
N PRO A 24 -10.66 -19.69 -26.30
CA PRO A 24 -10.47 -18.74 -25.22
C PRO A 24 -9.04 -18.85 -24.70
N PRO A 25 -8.37 -17.73 -24.41
CA PRO A 25 -7.00 -17.76 -23.92
C PRO A 25 -6.92 -18.72 -22.72
N PRO A 26 -5.84 -19.51 -22.62
CA PRO A 26 -5.70 -20.46 -21.53
C PRO A 26 -5.86 -19.73 -20.20
N ALA A 27 -6.65 -20.31 -19.30
CA ALA A 27 -6.84 -19.75 -17.97
C ALA A 27 -5.47 -19.48 -17.33
N PRO A 28 -5.24 -18.29 -16.74
CA PRO A 28 -3.98 -18.02 -16.07
C PRO A 28 -3.73 -19.11 -15.01
N PRO A 29 -2.47 -19.56 -14.83
CA PRO A 29 -2.16 -20.59 -13.86
C PRO A 29 -2.66 -20.17 -12.48
N PRO A 30 -3.24 -21.09 -11.69
CA PRO A 30 -3.93 -20.78 -10.43
C PRO A 30 -3.05 -20.09 -9.38
N ASP A 31 -1.72 -20.09 -9.55
CA ASP A 31 -0.76 -19.49 -8.63
C ASP A 31 -0.46 -18.00 -8.90
N LEU A 32 -0.73 -17.48 -10.11
CA LEU A 32 -0.47 -16.06 -10.41
C LEU A 32 -1.55 -15.13 -9.84
N ALA A 33 -2.82 -15.51 -9.94
CA ALA A 33 -3.93 -14.73 -9.38
C ALA A 33 -3.89 -14.66 -7.83
N ALA A 34 -3.33 -15.67 -7.16
CA ALA A 34 -3.17 -15.67 -5.71
C ALA A 34 -2.01 -14.77 -5.23
N ARG A 35 -1.00 -14.54 -6.07
CA ARG A 35 0.16 -13.68 -5.73
C ARG A 35 -0.10 -12.19 -5.91
N GLU A 36 -0.98 -11.79 -6.81
CA GLU A 36 -1.31 -10.37 -7.04
C GLU A 36 -2.13 -9.73 -5.89
N SER A 37 -2.75 -10.54 -5.02
CA SER A 37 -3.58 -10.03 -3.92
C SER A 37 -2.80 -9.62 -2.66
N LYS A 38 -1.47 -9.82 -2.61
CA LYS A 38 -0.65 -9.25 -1.54
C LYS A 38 -0.47 -7.77 -1.82
N ASP A 39 -1.47 -6.99 -1.38
CA ASP A 39 -1.42 -5.57 -1.06
C ASP A 39 -0.09 -4.91 -1.49
N HIS A 40 -0.08 -4.19 -2.62
CA HIS A 40 1.05 -3.36 -3.06
C HIS A 40 1.31 -2.14 -2.15
N ARG A 41 0.87 -2.22 -0.90
CA ARG A 41 1.26 -1.28 0.14
C ARG A 41 2.79 -1.27 0.19
N PRO A 42 3.42 -0.10 0.30
CA PRO A 42 4.86 -0.05 0.52
C PRO A 42 5.23 -1.04 1.62
N PRO A 43 6.36 -1.76 1.51
CA PRO A 43 6.79 -2.66 2.56
C PRO A 43 6.75 -1.86 3.86
N ARG A 44 5.87 -2.28 4.79
CA ARG A 44 5.92 -1.71 6.14
C ARG A 44 7.36 -1.91 6.61
N PRO A 45 8.00 -0.90 7.21
CA PRO A 45 9.30 -1.12 7.81
C PRO A 45 9.21 -2.41 8.65
N PRO A 46 10.18 -3.34 8.50
CA PRO A 46 10.10 -4.63 9.15
C PRO A 46 9.78 -4.39 10.61
N GLY A 47 8.66 -4.97 11.06
CA GLY A 47 8.26 -4.85 12.45
C GLY A 47 9.40 -5.38 13.34
N PRO A 48 9.50 -4.90 14.59
CA PRO A 48 10.42 -5.49 15.54
C PRO A 48 10.22 -7.03 15.56
N PRO A 49 11.30 -7.82 15.71
CA PRO A 49 11.21 -9.27 15.76
C PRO A 49 10.12 -9.75 16.73
N PRO A 50 9.43 -10.87 16.45
CA PRO A 50 8.47 -11.44 17.38
C PRO A 50 9.07 -11.55 18.79
N GLY A 51 8.40 -10.98 19.79
CA GLY A 51 8.88 -10.93 21.18
C GLY A 51 9.66 -9.66 21.57
N GLN A 52 9.95 -8.75 20.64
CA GLN A 52 10.55 -7.44 20.94
C GLN A 52 9.54 -6.28 20.87
N PHE A 53 8.24 -6.56 20.95
CA PHE A 53 7.26 -5.50 21.11
C PHE A 53 7.44 -4.87 22.49
N GLN A 54 8.24 -3.81 22.54
CA GLN A 54 8.31 -2.98 23.72
C GLN A 54 7.03 -2.16 23.77
N PRO A 55 6.24 -2.27 24.85
CA PRO A 55 5.11 -1.39 25.04
C PRO A 55 5.59 0.07 25.01
N PRO A 56 4.74 1.01 24.58
CA PRO A 56 5.09 2.42 24.60
C PRO A 56 5.45 2.83 26.03
N SER A 57 6.35 3.80 26.17
CA SER A 57 6.60 4.37 27.49
C SER A 57 5.31 5.04 28.01
N PRO A 58 5.08 5.08 29.34
CA PRO A 58 3.90 5.75 29.89
C PRO A 58 3.79 7.23 29.46
N GLU A 59 4.94 7.89 29.26
CA GLU A 59 5.00 9.27 28.79
C GLU A 59 4.49 9.40 27.34
N ASP A 60 4.88 8.50 26.46
CA ASP A 60 4.47 8.56 25.05
C ASP A 60 3.03 8.10 24.85
N GLU A 61 2.56 7.16 25.67
CA GLU A 61 1.13 6.85 25.76
C GLU A 61 0.33 8.09 26.16
N ALA A 62 0.74 8.80 27.21
CA ALA A 62 0.05 10.00 27.69
C ALA A 62 0.04 11.12 26.64
N LYS A 63 1.18 11.41 26.00
CA LYS A 63 1.29 12.39 24.92
C LYS A 63 0.38 12.04 23.74
N PHE A 64 0.36 10.78 23.34
CA PHE A 64 -0.50 10.31 22.26
C PHE A 64 -1.98 10.44 22.61
N LEU A 65 -2.37 10.06 23.83
CA LEU A 65 -3.76 10.17 24.28
C LEU A 65 -4.24 11.62 24.39
N GLU A 66 -3.41 12.55 24.87
CA GLU A 66 -3.74 13.98 24.90
C GLU A 66 -3.92 14.54 23.49
N LYS A 67 -3.01 14.20 22.57
CA LYS A 67 -3.15 14.58 21.17
C LYS A 67 -4.44 14.03 20.57
N LEU A 68 -4.72 12.75 20.78
CA LEU A 68 -5.92 12.08 20.28
C LEU A 68 -7.19 12.71 20.84
N LYS A 69 -7.20 13.12 22.11
CA LYS A 69 -8.34 13.81 22.73
C LYS A 69 -8.68 15.13 22.02
N SER A 70 -7.66 15.84 21.54
CA SER A 70 -7.85 17.11 20.81
C SER A 70 -8.22 16.93 19.34
N GLU A 71 -7.67 15.91 18.67
CA GLU A 71 -7.84 15.69 17.22
C GLU A 71 -9.03 14.77 16.89
N GLU A 72 -9.24 13.71 17.68
CA GLU A 72 -10.23 12.65 17.46
C GLU A 72 -10.92 12.25 18.79
N PRO A 73 -11.77 13.12 19.39
CA PRO A 73 -12.34 12.90 20.73
C PRO A 73 -13.18 11.61 20.83
N GLU A 74 -13.91 11.24 19.78
CA GLU A 74 -14.69 9.99 19.75
C GLU A 74 -13.79 8.75 19.88
N ARG A 75 -12.66 8.73 19.18
CA ARG A 75 -11.70 7.62 19.23
C ARG A 75 -10.98 7.56 20.57
N TYR A 76 -10.70 8.71 21.17
CA TYR A 76 -10.19 8.78 22.53
C TYR A 76 -11.17 8.10 23.52
N GLU A 77 -12.47 8.42 23.44
CA GLU A 77 -13.48 7.78 24.29
C GLU A 77 -13.59 6.26 24.06
N GLU A 78 -13.54 5.81 22.80
CA GLU A 78 -13.51 4.37 22.47
C GLU A 78 -12.30 3.68 23.13
N LEU A 79 -11.11 4.29 23.07
CA LEU A 79 -9.92 3.76 23.70
C LEU A 79 -10.00 3.75 25.23
N GLN A 80 -10.62 4.75 25.87
CA GLN A 80 -10.82 4.74 27.33
C GLN A 80 -11.79 3.63 27.76
N LYS A 81 -12.85 3.37 27.00
CA LYS A 81 -13.74 2.23 27.23
C LYS A 81 -12.97 0.91 27.09
N LEU A 82 -12.18 0.78 26.02
CA LEU A 82 -11.37 -0.40 25.77
C LEU A 82 -10.33 -0.65 26.88
N ARG A 83 -9.72 0.42 27.41
CA ARG A 83 -8.76 0.34 28.53
C ARG A 83 -9.37 -0.35 29.76
N THR A 84 -10.67 -0.14 30.01
CA THR A 84 -11.39 -0.72 31.15
C THR A 84 -11.90 -2.13 30.85
N GLN A 85 -12.37 -2.37 29.63
CA GLN A 85 -13.02 -3.63 29.25
C GLN A 85 -12.03 -4.72 28.80
N GLU A 86 -11.02 -4.35 28.02
CA GLU A 86 -10.03 -5.26 27.41
C GLU A 86 -8.61 -4.65 27.51
N PRO A 87 -8.00 -4.62 28.72
CA PRO A 87 -6.74 -3.89 28.94
C PRO A 87 -5.57 -4.38 28.07
N GLU A 88 -5.50 -5.69 27.78
CA GLU A 88 -4.44 -6.24 26.91
C GLU A 88 -4.61 -5.81 25.45
N ARG A 89 -5.85 -5.77 24.97
CA ARG A 89 -6.15 -5.27 23.62
C ARG A 89 -5.91 -3.78 23.50
N PHE A 90 -6.22 -3.01 24.55
CA PHE A 90 -5.85 -1.61 24.63
C PHE A 90 -4.34 -1.42 24.52
N LYS A 91 -3.52 -2.16 25.28
CA LYS A 91 -2.04 -2.10 25.21
C LYS A 91 -1.52 -2.41 23.80
N GLU A 92 -2.10 -3.40 23.14
CA GLU A 92 -1.71 -3.75 21.77
C GLU A 92 -2.04 -2.61 20.79
N ILE A 93 -3.26 -2.09 20.83
CA ILE A 93 -3.71 -1.04 19.92
C ILE A 93 -2.93 0.26 20.16
N ILE A 94 -2.77 0.66 21.43
CA ILE A 94 -2.08 1.89 21.78
C ILE A 94 -0.59 1.80 21.43
N GLY A 95 0.05 0.65 21.67
CA GLY A 95 1.45 0.50 21.34
C GLY A 95 1.73 0.53 19.84
N ARG A 96 0.85 -0.07 19.02
CA ARG A 96 0.93 0.08 17.56
C ARG A 96 0.68 1.53 17.14
N ALA A 97 -0.33 2.19 17.70
CA ALA A 97 -0.69 3.57 17.35
C ALA A 97 0.41 4.58 17.71
N VAL A 98 1.04 4.43 18.88
CA VAL A 98 2.18 5.26 19.32
C VAL A 98 3.39 5.05 18.40
N GLN A 99 3.72 3.80 18.05
CA GLN A 99 4.80 3.51 17.11
C GLN A 99 4.54 4.13 15.73
N ASP A 100 3.29 4.01 15.24
CA ASP A 100 2.86 4.61 13.98
C ASP A 100 2.94 6.15 14.02
N ALA A 101 2.58 6.78 15.15
CA ALA A 101 2.67 8.23 15.32
C ALA A 101 4.14 8.70 15.32
N ARG A 102 5.02 8.03 16.06
CA ARG A 102 6.46 8.33 16.07
C ARG A 102 7.08 8.18 14.67
N PHE A 103 6.71 7.11 13.95
CA PHE A 103 7.16 6.89 12.58
C PHE A 103 6.75 8.06 11.66
N LEU A 104 5.48 8.47 11.73
CA LEU A 104 4.99 9.59 10.93
C LEU A 104 5.66 10.91 11.29
N GLU A 105 5.93 11.17 12.57
CA GLU A 105 6.62 12.38 13.01
C GLU A 105 8.08 12.43 12.54
N HIS A 106 8.79 11.31 12.62
CA HIS A 106 10.13 11.20 12.06
C HIS A 106 10.11 11.39 10.54
N LEU A 107 9.18 10.73 9.85
CA LEU A 107 9.02 10.83 8.40
C LEU A 107 8.71 12.26 7.95
N LYS A 108 7.92 13.01 8.72
CA LYS A 108 7.62 14.42 8.45
C LYS A 108 8.89 15.27 8.38
N SER A 109 9.88 14.98 9.21
CA SER A 109 11.16 15.71 9.22
C SER A 109 12.09 15.31 8.07
N GLN A 110 12.15 14.02 7.72
CA GLN A 110 13.08 13.51 6.71
C GLN A 110 12.55 13.62 5.28
N ASN A 111 11.25 13.38 5.09
CA ASN A 111 10.61 13.35 3.78
C ASN A 111 9.16 13.87 3.88
N PRO A 112 8.95 15.20 3.92
CA PRO A 112 7.62 15.80 4.05
C PRO A 112 6.63 15.35 2.97
N LYS A 113 7.12 15.11 1.75
CA LYS A 113 6.28 14.67 0.63
C LYS A 113 5.74 13.25 0.84
N LEU A 114 6.58 12.34 1.33
CA LEU A 114 6.16 10.98 1.66
C LEU A 114 5.26 10.96 2.89
N TYR A 115 5.50 11.85 3.86
CA TYR A 115 4.61 12.04 5.02
C TYR A 115 3.18 12.39 4.59
N GLU A 116 3.00 13.45 3.79
CA GLU A 116 1.67 13.86 3.32
C GLU A 116 0.97 12.76 2.53
N HIS A 117 1.73 12.00 1.74
CA HIS A 117 1.23 10.86 1.00
C HIS A 117 0.67 9.75 1.90
N ILE A 118 1.47 9.28 2.86
CA ILE A 118 1.09 8.20 3.79
C ILE A 118 -0.05 8.67 4.70
N LYS A 119 -0.01 9.93 5.17
CA LYS A 119 -1.08 10.51 5.98
C LYS A 119 -2.41 10.47 5.23
N LYS A 120 -2.44 10.98 4.00
CA LYS A 120 -3.65 10.97 3.16
C LYS A 120 -4.17 9.55 2.92
N GLU A 121 -3.27 8.59 2.65
CA GLU A 121 -3.65 7.18 2.48
C GLU A 121 -4.33 6.62 3.74
N ARG A 122 -3.76 6.88 4.93
CA ARG A 122 -4.33 6.44 6.22
C ARG A 122 -5.70 7.07 6.50
N ASP A 123 -5.85 8.36 6.22
CA ASP A 123 -7.12 9.07 6.43
C ASP A 123 -8.24 8.48 5.55
N LEU A 124 -7.94 8.20 4.28
CA LEU A 124 -8.86 7.55 3.35
C LEU A 124 -9.16 6.10 3.75
N GLU A 125 -8.15 5.32 4.17
CA GLU A 125 -8.37 3.96 4.68
C GLU A 125 -9.32 3.98 5.88
N HIS A 126 -9.08 4.87 6.85
CA HIS A 126 -9.94 5.00 8.03
C HIS A 126 -11.37 5.36 7.64
N LYS A 127 -11.55 6.38 6.79
CA LYS A 127 -12.86 6.80 6.29
C LYS A 127 -13.59 5.66 5.58
N SER A 128 -12.89 4.90 4.73
CA SER A 128 -13.48 3.75 4.03
C SER A 128 -13.95 2.66 4.99
N MET A 129 -13.18 2.37 6.05
CA MET A 129 -13.54 1.40 7.08
C MET A 129 -14.75 1.85 7.90
N THR A 130 -14.81 3.13 8.26
CA THR A 130 -15.96 3.71 8.98
C THR A 130 -17.23 3.62 8.15
N LEU A 131 -17.18 4.01 6.86
CA LEU A 131 -18.33 3.90 5.96
C LEU A 131 -18.75 2.44 5.74
N ALA A 132 -17.80 1.51 5.59
CA ALA A 132 -18.09 0.09 5.47
C ALA A 132 -18.77 -0.48 6.73
N ARG A 133 -18.39 -0.01 7.92
CA ARG A 133 -19.08 -0.34 9.17
C ARG A 133 -20.52 0.18 9.17
N SER A 134 -20.72 1.45 8.82
CA SER A 134 -22.05 2.05 8.70
C SER A 134 -22.93 1.36 7.66
N TYR A 135 -22.35 0.92 6.53
CA TYR A 135 -23.07 0.19 5.48
C TYR A 135 -23.62 -1.14 6.01
N ARG A 136 -22.81 -1.90 6.76
CA ARG A 136 -23.22 -3.17 7.37
C ARG A 136 -24.31 -2.99 8.43
N GLN A 137 -24.27 -1.88 9.17
CA GLN A 137 -25.22 -1.60 10.26
C GLN A 137 -26.54 -0.98 9.78
N SER A 138 -26.54 -0.30 8.63
CA SER A 138 -27.74 0.32 8.07
C SER A 138 -28.79 -0.74 7.70
N GLN A 139 -30.07 -0.42 7.88
CA GLN A 139 -31.19 -1.22 7.37
C GLN A 139 -31.91 -0.53 6.20
N GLU A 140 -31.66 0.77 6.01
CA GLU A 140 -32.35 1.56 4.99
C GLU A 140 -31.69 1.37 3.60
N PRO A 141 -32.45 0.93 2.57
CA PRO A 141 -31.90 0.66 1.24
C PRO A 141 -31.26 1.88 0.56
N LYS A 142 -31.90 3.05 0.66
CA LYS A 142 -31.39 4.30 0.07
C LYS A 142 -30.05 4.71 0.70
N LYS A 143 -29.95 4.63 2.03
CA LYS A 143 -28.71 4.91 2.76
C LYS A 143 -27.59 3.92 2.41
N LYS A 144 -27.91 2.63 2.24
CA LYS A 144 -26.93 1.63 1.79
C LYS A 144 -26.38 1.96 0.41
N GLU A 145 -27.24 2.32 -0.53
CA GLU A 145 -26.81 2.68 -1.88
C GLU A 145 -25.89 3.91 -1.88
N GLN A 146 -26.19 4.92 -1.06
CA GLN A 146 -25.31 6.07 -0.90
C GLN A 146 -23.95 5.68 -0.30
N LEU A 147 -23.95 4.94 0.82
CA LEU A 147 -22.72 4.48 1.46
C LEU A 147 -21.86 3.61 0.52
N ARG A 148 -22.48 2.81 -0.35
CA ARG A 148 -21.78 2.04 -1.37
C ARG A 148 -21.06 2.94 -2.37
N LYS A 149 -21.71 4.01 -2.85
CA LYS A 149 -21.11 4.99 -3.76
C LYS A 149 -19.95 5.71 -3.10
N ASP A 150 -20.12 6.14 -1.86
CA ASP A 150 -19.07 6.83 -1.09
C ASP A 150 -17.84 5.92 -0.86
N ILE A 151 -18.06 4.63 -0.54
CA ILE A 151 -16.98 3.65 -0.41
C ILE A 151 -16.26 3.46 -1.76
N MET A 152 -17.01 3.34 -2.86
CA MET A 152 -16.43 3.17 -4.20
C MET A 152 -15.55 4.36 -4.60
N GLU A 153 -16.00 5.59 -4.34
CA GLU A 153 -15.23 6.80 -4.59
C GLU A 153 -13.91 6.81 -3.81
N ILE A 154 -13.95 6.52 -2.50
CA ILE A 154 -12.74 6.49 -1.66
C ILE A 154 -11.78 5.37 -2.09
N VAL A 155 -12.31 4.19 -2.46
CA VAL A 155 -11.47 3.07 -2.93
C VAL A 155 -10.77 3.42 -4.25
N ASN A 156 -11.45 4.11 -5.17
CA ASN A 156 -10.82 4.61 -6.39
C ASN A 156 -9.72 5.63 -6.07
N GLU A 157 -9.99 6.59 -5.16
CA GLU A 157 -8.97 7.56 -4.74
C GLU A 157 -7.76 6.87 -4.07
N LEU A 158 -8.00 5.86 -3.23
CA LEU A 158 -6.94 5.04 -2.62
C LEU A 158 -6.12 4.30 -3.67
N PHE A 159 -6.76 3.75 -4.70
CA PHE A 159 -6.07 3.08 -5.79
C PHE A 159 -5.12 4.03 -6.52
N ASP A 160 -5.64 5.19 -6.95
CA ASP A 160 -4.84 6.21 -7.65
C ASP A 160 -3.70 6.74 -6.77
N LEU A 161 -3.99 6.95 -5.48
CA LEU A 161 -2.98 7.37 -4.52
C LEU A 161 -1.87 6.31 -4.40
N ARG A 162 -2.21 5.03 -4.21
CA ARG A 162 -1.22 3.95 -4.12
C ARG A 162 -0.43 3.78 -5.41
N GLN A 163 -1.07 3.91 -6.56
CA GLN A 163 -0.41 3.90 -7.88
C GLN A 163 0.65 5.00 -7.96
N LYS A 164 0.28 6.23 -7.62
CA LYS A 164 1.23 7.35 -7.55
C LYS A 164 2.35 7.09 -6.53
N GLY A 165 2.05 6.47 -5.41
CA GLY A 165 3.02 6.04 -4.40
C GLY A 165 4.05 5.05 -4.96
N MET A 166 3.59 4.05 -5.71
CA MET A 166 4.45 3.08 -6.40
C MET A 166 5.33 3.76 -7.45
N GLU A 167 4.78 4.68 -8.24
CA GLU A 167 5.54 5.42 -9.25
C GLU A 167 6.64 6.30 -8.65
N MET A 168 6.36 6.96 -7.51
CA MET A 168 7.37 7.72 -6.76
C MET A 168 8.49 6.81 -6.26
N ARG A 169 8.15 5.70 -5.59
CA ARG A 169 9.14 4.71 -5.12
C ARG A 169 9.98 4.15 -6.25
N MET A 170 9.36 3.83 -7.39
CA MET A 170 10.07 3.33 -8.57
C MET A 170 11.08 4.35 -9.09
N ARG A 171 10.72 5.64 -9.09
CA ARG A 171 11.63 6.72 -9.48
C ARG A 171 12.83 6.82 -8.54
N ASP A 172 12.58 6.83 -7.24
CA ASP A 172 13.64 6.93 -6.22
C ASP A 172 14.58 5.72 -6.28
N MET A 173 14.04 4.50 -6.46
CA MET A 173 14.85 3.29 -6.65
C MET A 173 15.72 3.36 -7.91
N LYS A 174 15.20 3.89 -9.03
CA LYS A 174 15.99 4.07 -10.25
C LYS A 174 17.13 5.06 -10.04
N GLU A 175 16.89 6.15 -9.32
CA GLU A 175 17.93 7.14 -9.02
C GLU A 175 19.04 6.53 -8.16
N GLU A 176 18.69 5.79 -7.11
CA GLU A 176 19.66 5.12 -6.24
C GLU A 176 20.46 4.03 -6.96
N LEU A 177 19.82 3.27 -7.87
CA LEU A 177 20.50 2.31 -8.74
C LEU A 177 21.54 3.01 -9.61
N ASN A 178 21.18 4.11 -10.28
CA ASN A 178 22.11 4.88 -11.10
C ASN A 178 23.32 5.37 -10.28
N LYS A 179 23.09 5.94 -9.09
CA LYS A 179 24.17 6.36 -8.18
C LYS A 179 25.06 5.20 -7.75
N MET A 180 24.50 4.02 -7.54
CA MET A 180 25.27 2.82 -7.18
C MET A 180 26.11 2.34 -8.36
N GLU A 181 25.56 2.32 -9.57
CA GLU A 181 26.28 1.98 -10.79
C GLU A 181 27.44 2.94 -11.03
N GLU A 182 27.23 4.26 -10.90
CA GLU A 182 28.29 5.27 -11.02
C GLU A 182 29.42 5.04 -10.01
N ARG A 183 29.09 4.74 -8.75
CA ARG A 183 30.09 4.41 -7.71
C ARG A 183 30.88 3.15 -8.07
N ILE A 184 30.22 2.12 -8.59
CA ILE A 184 30.88 0.89 -9.06
C ILE A 184 31.81 1.19 -10.23
N GLN A 185 31.36 1.95 -11.22
CA GLN A 185 32.18 2.32 -12.38
C GLN A 185 33.38 3.17 -11.97
N LYS A 186 33.21 4.11 -11.04
CA LYS A 186 34.31 4.90 -10.48
C LYS A 186 35.34 4.01 -9.78
N ARG A 187 34.91 3.03 -8.97
CA ARG A 187 35.83 2.07 -8.32
C ARG A 187 36.52 1.16 -9.34
N LYS A 188 35.82 0.73 -10.39
CA LYS A 188 36.42 -0.07 -11.48
C LYS A 188 37.51 0.71 -12.22
N LYS A 189 37.24 1.97 -12.57
CA LYS A 189 38.22 2.87 -13.20
C LYS A 189 39.43 3.13 -12.30
N ASN A 190 39.22 3.21 -10.98
CA ASN A 190 40.26 3.46 -9.98
C ASN A 190 40.78 2.18 -9.32
N LYS A 191 40.66 1.01 -9.98
CA LYS A 191 40.96 -0.29 -9.36
C LYS A 191 42.38 -0.35 -8.82
N GLU A 192 43.37 0.06 -9.60
CA GLU A 192 44.79 0.00 -9.23
C GLU A 192 45.05 0.82 -7.96
N ALA A 193 44.64 2.09 -7.93
CA ALA A 193 44.77 2.93 -6.74
C ALA A 193 44.06 2.36 -5.49
N VAL A 194 42.91 1.70 -5.66
CA VAL A 194 42.20 1.03 -4.54
C VAL A 194 42.98 -0.19 -4.05
N VAL A 195 43.57 -0.96 -4.96
CA VAL A 195 44.40 -2.13 -4.63
C VAL A 195 45.69 -1.69 -3.94
N ASP A 196 46.39 -0.70 -4.49
CA ASP A 196 47.64 -0.18 -3.92
C ASP A 196 47.43 0.38 -2.53
N ARG A 197 46.35 1.17 -2.33
CA ARG A 197 45.97 1.63 -0.99
C ARG A 197 45.74 0.47 -0.02
N LYS A 198 45.05 -0.59 -0.48
CA LYS A 198 44.80 -1.76 0.37
C LYS A 198 46.10 -2.49 0.71
N ILE A 199 47.05 -2.57 -0.23
CA ILE A 199 48.38 -3.14 0.00
C ILE A 199 49.15 -2.29 1.03
N GLN A 200 49.18 -0.97 0.88
CA GLN A 200 49.84 -0.06 1.83
C GLN A 200 49.29 -0.19 3.26
N GLN A 201 47.97 -0.30 3.40
CA GLN A 201 47.32 -0.58 4.68
C GLN A 201 47.74 -1.92 5.29
N MET A 202 47.86 -2.97 4.47
CA MET A 202 48.29 -4.30 4.94
C MET A 202 49.77 -4.34 5.33
N LEU A 203 50.61 -3.52 4.67
CA LEU A 203 52.04 -3.39 4.96
C LEU A 203 52.32 -2.45 6.14
N GLY A 204 51.30 -1.91 6.81
CA GLY A 204 51.45 -0.99 7.94
C GLY A 204 52.11 0.34 7.56
N SER A 205 52.17 0.66 6.27
CA SER A 205 52.78 1.90 5.76
C SER A 205 51.81 3.09 5.79
N ASP A 206 50.55 2.84 6.15
CA ASP A 206 49.50 3.84 6.32
C ASP A 206 49.37 4.16 7.83
N GLU A 207 50.36 4.84 8.39
CA GLU A 207 50.45 5.18 9.83
C GLU A 207 49.51 6.31 10.28
N GLY A 208 48.60 6.79 9.44
CA GLY A 208 47.66 7.79 9.89
C GLY A 208 46.60 8.17 8.87
N MET A 209 45.41 7.59 9.00
CA MET A 209 44.22 8.42 9.10
C MET A 209 43.03 7.68 9.69
N GLU A 210 42.33 8.39 10.59
CA GLU A 210 40.99 8.07 11.06
C GLU A 210 39.98 8.05 9.91
N TRP A 211 38.94 7.27 10.14
CA TRP A 211 37.90 6.83 9.21
C TRP A 211 37.07 7.96 8.59
#